data_AF-A0A5C8M7R9-F1
#
_entry.id   AF-A0A5C8M7R9-F1
#
_cell.length_a   1.000
_cell.length_b   1.000
_cell.length_c   1.000
_cell.angle_alpha   90.00
_cell.angle_beta   90.00
_cell.angle_gamma   90.00
#
_symmetry.space_group_name_H-M   'P 1'
#
loop_
_entity.id
_entity.type
_entity.pdbx_description
1 polymer ?
#
loop_
_entity_poly.entity_id
_entity_poly.type
_entity_poly.pdbx_seq_one_letter_code
_entity_poly.pdbx_strand_id
1 'polypeptide(L)' 'MKVNEFIVLNKFIISRYTMAVLPHHLHGNFYAKVVEEDGEYIVKMRPIDIIKRSCDYYGSSFRGRKEGTRAVIGITH' A
#
# COMPACT_ATOMS: atom_id res chain seq x y z
N MET A 1 7.80 15.65 -9.92
CA MET A 1 7.25 16.93 -9.39
C MET A 1 7.28 16.84 -7.88
N LYS A 2 8.05 17.72 -7.22
CA LYS A 2 8.01 17.87 -5.76
C LYS A 2 6.85 18.80 -5.42
N VAL A 3 5.96 18.36 -4.54
CA VAL A 3 4.98 19.24 -3.88
C VAL A 3 5.27 19.08 -2.40
N ASN A 4 5.84 20.12 -1.79
CA ASN A 4 6.20 20.19 -0.37
C ASN A 4 7.00 18.98 0.16
N GLU A 5 8.25 18.83 -0.30
CA GLU A 5 9.23 17.81 0.16
C GLU A 5 8.94 16.34 -0.15
N PHE A 6 7.77 15.95 -0.65
CA PHE A 6 7.48 14.54 -0.97
C PHE A 6 7.75 14.16 -2.43
N ILE A 7 8.28 12.94 -2.63
CA ILE A 7 8.38 12.31 -3.95
C ILE A 7 7.00 11.73 -4.30
N VAL A 8 6.45 12.17 -5.44
CA VAL A 8 5.13 11.72 -5.92
C VAL A 8 5.30 10.62 -6.96
N LEU A 9 4.66 9.47 -6.72
CA LEU A 9 4.69 8.29 -7.59
C LEU A 9 3.30 7.95 -8.15
N ASN A 10 3.25 7.35 -9.33
CA ASN A 10 1.99 6.86 -9.91
C ASN A 10 1.61 5.46 -9.42
N LYS A 11 2.61 4.62 -9.13
CA LYS A 11 2.46 3.21 -8.73
C LYS A 11 3.51 2.88 -7.68
N PHE A 12 3.19 1.91 -6.83
CA PHE A 12 4.09 1.42 -5.79
C PHE A 12 3.86 -0.08 -5.59
N ILE A 13 4.92 -0.81 -5.24
CA ILE A 13 4.88 -2.22 -4.85
C ILE A 13 5.46 -2.30 -3.44
N ILE A 14 4.69 -2.86 -2.51
CA ILE A 14 5.13 -3.07 -1.12
C ILE A 14 6.36 -3.96 -1.12
N SER A 15 7.39 -3.50 -0.41
CA SER A 15 8.65 -4.21 -0.23
C SER A 15 8.85 -4.52 1.26
N ARG A 16 9.94 -5.23 1.57
CA ARG A 16 10.36 -5.47 2.96
C ARG A 16 10.75 -4.18 3.71
N TYR A 17 11.04 -3.09 2.98
CA TYR A 17 11.40 -1.80 3.55
C TYR A 17 10.18 -0.90 3.78
N THR A 18 9.01 -1.30 3.29
CA THR A 18 7.77 -0.57 3.49
C THR A 18 7.27 -0.75 4.91
N MET A 19 7.31 0.32 5.70
CA MET A 19 6.87 0.34 7.09
C MET A 19 5.37 0.59 7.23
N ALA A 20 4.81 1.48 6.39
CA ALA A 20 3.39 1.83 6.45
C ALA A 20 2.83 2.26 5.09
N VAL A 21 1.54 1.96 4.87
CA VAL A 21 0.73 2.49 3.76
C VAL A 21 -0.50 3.16 4.36
N LEU A 22 -0.50 4.49 4.38
CA LEU A 22 -1.51 5.32 5.06
C LEU A 22 -2.39 6.04 4.04
N PRO A 23 -3.68 6.28 4.35
CA PRO A 23 -4.51 7.15 3.51
C PRO A 23 -3.96 8.57 3.51
N HIS A 24 -3.95 9.21 2.35
CA HIS A 24 -3.55 10.61 2.21
C HIS A 24 -4.52 11.35 1.28
N HIS A 25 -5.09 12.44 1.77
CA HIS A 25 -6.06 13.23 1.02
C HIS A 25 -5.40 14.51 0.54
N LEU A 26 -5.39 14.73 -0.77
CA LEU A 26 -4.76 15.90 -1.36
C LEU A 26 -5.65 16.48 -2.47
N HIS A 27 -6.06 17.74 -2.33
CA HIS A 27 -6.93 18.45 -3.28
C HIS A 27 -8.19 17.64 -3.70
N GLY A 28 -8.85 16.99 -2.74
CA GLY A 28 -10.04 16.17 -2.99
C GLY A 28 -9.77 14.78 -3.58
N ASN A 29 -8.51 14.44 -3.88
CA ASN A 29 -8.14 13.11 -4.36
C ASN A 29 -7.71 12.21 -3.20
N PHE A 30 -8.06 10.92 -3.32
CA PHE A 30 -7.65 9.87 -2.39
C PHE A 30 -6.36 9.21 -2.90
N TYR A 31 -5.27 9.51 -2.23
CA TYR A 31 -3.94 8.95 -2.44
C TYR A 31 -3.51 8.13 -1.23
N ALA A 32 -2.28 7.63 -1.30
CA ALA A 32 -1.63 6.98 -0.18
C ALA A 32 -0.32 7.69 0.14
N LYS A 33 -0.02 7.81 1.42
CA LYS A 33 1.33 8.08 1.90
C LYS A 33 1.98 6.75 2.22
N VAL A 34 3.11 6.46 1.58
CA VAL A 34 3.92 5.27 1.88
C VAL A 34 5.14 5.73 2.66
N VAL A 35 5.40 5.07 3.78
CA VAL A 35 6.59 5.25 4.61
C VAL A 35 7.48 4.04 4.39
N GLU A 36 8.69 4.27 3.89
CA GLU A 36 9.78 3.30 3.88
C GLU A 36 10.85 3.70 4.90
N GLU A 37 11.76 2.78 5.21
CA GLU A 37 12.86 3.00 6.17
C GLU A 37 13.65 4.30 5.89
N ASP A 38 13.92 4.59 4.62
CA ASP A 38 14.77 5.71 4.19
C ASP A 38 13.99 6.93 3.66
N GLY A 39 12.64 6.92 3.70
CA GLY A 39 11.87 8.05 3.21
C GLY A 39 10.39 7.82 2.98
N GLU A 40 9.73 8.87 2.49
CA GLU A 40 8.27 8.88 2.35
C GLU A 40 7.85 9.29 0.92
N TYR A 41 6.78 8.66 0.46
CA TYR A 41 6.24 8.85 -0.89
C TYR A 41 4.75 9.16 -0.83
N ILE A 42 4.29 10.06 -1.70
CA ILE A 42 2.86 10.18 -2.02
C ILE A 42 2.59 9.39 -3.29
N VAL A 43 1.75 8.36 -3.20
CA VAL A 43 1.40 7.50 -4.32
C VAL A 43 -0.01 7.83 -4.77
N LYS A 44 -0.19 8.08 -6.07
CA LYS A 44 -1.49 8.38 -6.70
C LYS A 44 -2.40 7.14 -6.84
N MET A 45 -2.51 6.38 -5.76
CA MET A 45 -3.34 5.19 -5.62
C MET A 45 -3.93 5.18 -4.21
N ARG A 46 -5.11 4.57 -4.05
CA ARG A 46 -5.64 4.33 -2.70
C ARG A 46 -4.79 3.25 -2.01
N PRO A 47 -4.65 3.27 -0.67
CA PRO A 47 -3.90 2.26 0.07
C PRO A 47 -4.26 0.81 -0.31
N ILE A 48 -5.57 0.51 -0.41
CA ILE A 48 -6.04 -0.83 -0.77
C ILE A 48 -5.65 -1.27 -2.18
N ASP A 49 -5.54 -0.33 -3.13
CA ASP A 49 -5.15 -0.63 -4.50
C ASP A 49 -3.64 -0.95 -4.55
N ILE A 50 -2.82 -0.28 -3.73
CA ILE A 50 -1.39 -0.60 -3.57
C ILE A 50 -1.23 -2.01 -3.01
N ILE A 51 -1.98 -2.35 -1.97
CA ILE A 51 -1.93 -3.68 -1.33
C ILE A 51 -2.33 -4.77 -2.33
N LYS A 52 -3.46 -4.60 -3.03
CA LYS A 52 -3.94 -5.57 -4.05
C LYS A 52 -2.91 -5.77 -5.16
N ARG A 53 -2.43 -4.67 -5.74
CA ARG A 53 -1.42 -4.69 -6.80
C ARG A 53 -0.13 -5.38 -6.35
N SER A 54 0.30 -5.14 -5.11
CA SER A 54 1.49 -5.78 -4.55
C SER A 54 1.29 -7.28 -4.39
N CYS A 55 0.11 -7.73 -3.94
CA CYS A 55 -0.21 -9.15 -3.90
C CYS A 55 -0.08 -9.76 -5.30
N ASP A 56 -0.69 -9.13 -6.31
CA ASP A 56 -0.71 -9.63 -7.69
C ASP A 56 0.71 -9.71 -8.26
N TYR A 57 1.54 -8.69 -7.99
CA TYR A 57 2.96 -8.68 -8.37
C TYR A 57 3.74 -9.87 -7.80
N TYR A 58 3.45 -10.28 -6.57
CA TYR A 58 4.06 -11.46 -5.93
C TYR A 58 3.29 -12.77 -6.19
N GLY A 59 2.44 -12.82 -7.23
CA GLY A 59 1.77 -14.06 -7.65
C GLY A 59 0.64 -14.52 -6.72
N SER A 60 0.01 -13.60 -5.99
CA SER A 60 -1.06 -13.90 -5.04
C SER A 60 -2.19 -12.88 -5.13
N SER A 61 -3.39 -13.17 -4.64
CA SER A 61 -4.44 -12.15 -4.53
C SER A 61 -4.58 -11.66 -3.09
N PHE A 62 -5.02 -10.41 -2.90
CA PHE A 62 -5.35 -9.88 -1.57
C PHE A 62 -6.36 -10.78 -0.85
N ARG A 63 -7.39 -11.25 -1.57
CA ARG A 63 -8.38 -12.18 -1.01
C ARG A 63 -7.74 -13.50 -0.59
N GLY A 64 -6.89 -14.08 -1.43
CA GLY A 64 -6.18 -15.32 -1.11
C GLY A 64 -5.31 -15.19 0.14
N ARG A 65 -4.56 -14.09 0.28
CA ARG A 65 -3.79 -13.82 1.51
C ARG A 65 -4.69 -13.65 2.73
N LYS A 66 -5.80 -12.90 2.60
CA LYS A 66 -6.75 -12.69 3.70
C LYS A 66 -7.35 -14.01 4.20
N GLU A 67 -7.85 -14.85 3.29
CA GLU A 67 -8.45 -16.13 3.66
C GLU A 67 -7.41 -17.13 4.18
N GLY A 68 -6.22 -17.18 3.57
CA GLY A 68 -5.11 -17.99 4.06
C GLY A 68 -4.71 -17.61 5.49
N THR A 69 -4.59 -16.30 5.77
CA THR A 69 -4.34 -15.80 7.13
C THR A 69 -5.46 -16.22 8.09
N ARG A 70 -6.75 -16.03 7.74
CA ARG A 70 -7.89 -16.46 8.58
C ARG A 70 -7.83 -17.95 8.94
N ALA A 71 -7.51 -18.81 7.97
CA ALA A 71 -7.38 -20.25 8.18
C ALA A 71 -6.22 -20.61 9.12
N VAL A 72 -5.07 -19.93 8.99
CA VAL A 72 -3.87 -20.19 9.81
C VAL A 72 -4.03 -19.68 11.25
N ILE A 73 -4.61 -18.50 11.44
CA ILE A 73 -4.76 -17.89 12.77
C ILE A 73 -5.97 -18.41 13.54
N GLY A 74 -6.85 -19.19 12.90
CA GLY A 74 -8.02 -19.81 13.54
C GLY A 74 -9.14 -18.84 13.93
N ILE A 75 -9.16 -17.62 13.38
CA ILE A 75 -10.21 -16.64 13.66
C ILE A 75 -11.39 -16.86 12.71
N THR A 76 -12.55 -17.20 13.28
CA THR A 76 -13.76 -17.53 12.53
C THR A 76 -14.80 -16.41 12.47
N HIS A 77 -14.70 -15.40 13.34
CA HIS A 77 -15.64 -14.28 13.46
C HIS A 77 -14.90 -12.95 13.31
#